data_AF-A0A7K1ASP0-F1
#
_entry.id   AF-A0A7K1ASP0-F1
#
_cell.length_a   1.000
_cell.length_b   1.000
_cell.length_c   1.000
_cell.angle_alpha   90.00
_cell.angle_beta   90.00
_cell.angle_gamma   90.00
#
_symmetry.space_group_name_H-M   'P 1'
#
loop_
_entity.id
_entity.type
_entity.pdbx_description
1 polymer ?
#
loop_
_entity_poly.entity_id
_entity_poly.type
_entity_poly.pdbx_seq_one_letter_code
_entity_poly.pdbx_strand_id
1 'polypeptide(L)'
;MNKPSLHPFTWWLWAIGLAVAIVRFDGTWFTLSCVGVVTVVVYTLRDDAPWAKSFDWTLKLSAWILVVRTVVGIAIGVPIPGTELFRLPVFPLPSWMPGIRIGGVVTWERLSTSLEEGLLICSIIVIFGAAASLTSPHRLLRVLPVYIYELAIAVVIATSVLPQLVSSV
;
A
#
# COMPACT_ATOMS: atom_id res chain seq x y z
N MET A 1 27.48 13.67 -3.08
CA MET A 1 27.28 12.90 -1.82
C MET A 1 27.32 11.42 -2.18
N ASN A 2 28.33 10.69 -1.70
CA ASN A 2 28.40 9.24 -1.89
C ASN A 2 27.22 8.60 -1.16
N LYS A 3 26.29 8.00 -1.91
CA LYS A 3 25.15 7.30 -1.33
C LYS A 3 25.67 6.05 -0.60
N PRO A 4 25.29 5.81 0.66
CA PRO A 4 25.69 4.59 1.35
C PRO A 4 25.10 3.40 0.59
N SER A 5 25.97 2.48 0.15
CA SER A 5 25.55 1.23 -0.48
C SER A 5 25.00 0.29 0.59
N LEU A 6 23.74 0.52 1.00
CA LEU A 6 23.07 -0.32 1.98
C LEU A 6 22.73 -1.68 1.37
N HIS A 7 22.78 -2.72 2.21
CA HIS A 7 22.43 -4.06 1.80
C HIS A 7 20.93 -4.14 1.46
N PRO A 8 20.54 -4.79 0.35
CA PRO A 8 19.13 -4.92 -0.05
C PRO A 8 18.17 -5.36 1.07
N PHE A 9 18.62 -6.30 1.92
CA PHE A 9 17.81 -6.78 3.05
C PHE A 9 17.52 -5.72 4.11
N THR A 10 18.36 -4.70 4.26
CA THR A 10 18.16 -3.66 5.29
C THR A 10 16.85 -2.91 5.05
N TRP A 11 16.53 -2.59 3.80
CA TRP A 11 15.29 -1.91 3.42
C TRP A 11 14.05 -2.77 3.66
N TRP A 12 14.17 -4.07 3.39
CA TRP A 12 13.09 -5.03 3.63
C TRP A 12 12.85 -5.26 5.12
N LEU A 13 13.91 -5.42 5.90
CA LEU A 13 13.80 -5.58 7.35
C LEU A 13 13.20 -4.32 7.99
N TRP A 14 13.62 -3.14 7.53
CA TRP A 14 13.06 -1.85 7.96
C TRP A 14 11.58 -1.72 7.60
N ALA A 15 11.19 -2.08 6.38
CA ALA A 15 9.80 -2.06 5.93
C ALA A 15 8.92 -3.03 6.72
N ILE A 16 9.39 -4.26 6.98
CA ILE A 16 8.67 -5.23 7.81
C ILE A 16 8.54 -4.70 9.25
N GLY A 17 9.61 -4.15 9.82
CA GLY A 17 9.60 -3.56 11.15
C GLY A 17 8.60 -2.40 11.27
N LEU A 18 8.54 -1.53 10.27
CA LEU A 18 7.56 -0.44 10.19
C LEU A 18 6.12 -0.95 10.05
N ALA A 19 5.90 -1.96 9.20
CA ALA A 19 4.58 -2.56 9.03
C ALA A 19 4.07 -3.16 10.35
N VAL A 20 4.93 -3.89 11.08
CA VAL A 20 4.61 -4.44 12.40
C VAL A 20 4.34 -3.31 13.41
N ALA A 21 5.14 -2.25 13.40
CA ALA A 21 4.95 -1.11 14.29
C ALA A 21 3.58 -0.44 14.06
N ILE A 22 3.21 -0.15 12.81
CA ILE A 22 1.93 0.49 12.48
C ILE A 22 0.75 -0.37 12.94
N VAL A 23 0.79 -1.67 12.63
CA VAL A 23 -0.27 -2.60 13.05
C VAL A 23 -0.36 -2.70 14.58
N ARG A 24 0.76 -2.55 15.30
CA ARG A 24 0.78 -2.68 16.75
C ARG A 24 0.34 -1.41 17.48
N PHE A 25 0.69 -0.24 16.99
CA PHE A 25 0.36 1.05 17.62
C PHE A 25 -1.07 1.51 17.30
N ASP A 26 -1.62 1.10 16.16
CA ASP A 26 -3.00 1.39 15.72
C ASP A 26 -3.41 2.86 15.90
N GLY A 27 -2.47 3.77 15.64
CA GLY A 27 -2.66 5.21 15.79
C GLY A 27 -2.66 5.92 14.44
N THR A 28 -3.69 6.69 14.14
CA THR A 28 -3.82 7.46 12.87
C THR A 28 -2.62 8.39 12.66
N TRP A 29 -2.28 9.18 13.67
CA TRP A 29 -1.17 10.14 13.62
C TRP A 29 0.20 9.47 13.49
N PHE A 30 0.38 8.34 14.17
CA PHE A 30 1.60 7.55 14.07
C PHE A 30 1.78 7.00 12.66
N THR A 31 0.71 6.42 12.10
CA THR A 31 0.71 5.86 10.75
C THR A 31 0.99 6.91 9.68
N LEU A 32 0.33 8.07 9.76
CA LEU A 32 0.60 9.21 8.87
C LEU A 32 2.04 9.68 8.95
N SER A 33 2.59 9.78 10.18
CA SER A 33 3.98 10.18 10.40
C SER A 33 4.96 9.17 9.78
N CYS A 34 4.71 7.87 9.95
CA CYS A 34 5.50 6.81 9.33
C CYS A 34 5.47 6.91 7.80
N VAL A 35 4.30 7.07 7.19
CA VAL A 35 4.15 7.23 5.73
C VAL A 35 4.90 8.48 5.24
N GLY A 36 4.82 9.58 5.98
CA GLY A 36 5.57 10.81 5.68
C GLY A 36 7.08 10.58 5.70
N VAL A 37 7.60 9.96 6.75
CA VAL A 37 9.04 9.62 6.87
C VAL A 37 9.47 8.70 5.74
N VAL A 38 8.70 7.65 5.44
CA VAL A 38 9.00 6.71 4.35
C VAL A 38 9.08 7.43 3.01
N THR A 39 8.12 8.33 2.75
CA THR A 39 8.09 9.12 1.53
C THR A 39 9.35 9.99 1.41
N VAL A 40 9.72 10.70 2.48
CA VAL A 40 10.96 11.52 2.50
C VAL A 40 12.20 10.67 2.28
N VAL A 41 12.30 9.50 2.93
CA VAL A 41 13.42 8.56 2.75
C VAL A 41 13.53 8.11 1.30
N VAL A 42 12.42 7.77 0.64
CA VAL A 42 12.46 7.38 -0.77
C VAL A 42 12.91 8.53 -1.66
N TYR A 43 12.37 9.74 -1.49
CA TYR A 43 12.77 10.88 -2.33
C TYR A 43 14.22 11.30 -2.13
N THR A 44 14.79 11.09 -0.94
CA THR A 44 16.17 11.45 -0.63
C THR A 44 17.18 10.38 -1.05
N LEU A 45 16.81 9.09 -0.98
CA LEU A 45 17.71 7.98 -1.30
C LEU A 45 17.47 7.33 -2.67
N ARG A 46 16.38 7.65 -3.40
CA ARG A 46 16.14 7.07 -4.74
C ARG A 46 17.29 7.38 -5.70
N ASP A 47 17.67 6.38 -6.49
CA ASP A 47 18.58 6.55 -7.63
C ASP A 47 17.81 6.99 -8.87
N ASP A 48 18.45 7.68 -9.82
CA ASP A 48 17.86 8.12 -11.11
C ASP A 48 17.69 6.93 -12.07
N ALA A 49 16.97 5.92 -11.63
CA ALA A 49 16.75 4.69 -12.35
C ALA A 49 15.25 4.44 -12.56
N PRO A 50 14.84 3.62 -13.54
CA PRO A 50 13.43 3.47 -13.92
C PRO A 50 12.53 3.04 -12.77
N TRP A 51 13.06 2.26 -11.82
CA TRP A 51 12.34 1.80 -10.62
C TRP A 51 12.00 2.92 -9.64
N ALA A 52 12.66 4.07 -9.70
CA ALA A 52 12.35 5.23 -8.86
C ALA A 52 10.97 5.83 -9.19
N LYS A 53 10.46 5.64 -10.42
CA LYS A 53 9.09 6.00 -10.79
C LYS A 53 8.05 5.01 -10.26
N SER A 54 8.46 3.80 -9.87
CA SER A 54 7.54 2.80 -9.33
C SER A 54 6.94 3.27 -8.00
N PHE A 55 7.67 4.06 -7.21
CA PHE A 55 7.12 4.61 -5.96
C PHE A 55 5.97 5.60 -6.21
N ASP A 56 6.09 6.48 -7.20
CA ASP A 56 5.03 7.41 -7.56
C ASP A 56 3.75 6.66 -7.98
N TRP A 57 3.91 5.54 -8.70
CA TRP A 57 2.79 4.65 -9.05
C TRP A 57 2.20 3.96 -7.83
N THR A 58 3.02 3.47 -6.90
CA THR A 58 2.55 2.90 -5.63
C THR A 58 1.75 3.92 -4.83
N LEU A 59 2.23 5.17 -4.72
CA LEU A 59 1.51 6.23 -4.02
C LEU A 59 0.15 6.49 -4.67
N LYS A 60 0.10 6.63 -5.99
CA LYS A 60 -1.16 6.80 -6.74
C LYS A 60 -2.12 5.62 -6.52
N LEU A 61 -1.59 4.39 -6.55
CA LEU A 61 -2.38 3.18 -6.32
C LEU A 61 -2.93 3.15 -4.89
N SER A 62 -2.11 3.47 -3.88
CA SER A 62 -2.56 3.51 -2.48
C SER A 62 -3.63 4.58 -2.26
N ALA A 63 -3.46 5.76 -2.87
CA ALA A 63 -4.45 6.84 -2.79
C ALA A 63 -5.77 6.44 -3.46
N TRP A 64 -5.69 5.79 -4.63
CA TRP A 64 -6.86 5.25 -5.32
C TRP A 64 -7.60 4.21 -4.47
N ILE A 65 -6.87 3.26 -3.89
CA ILE A 65 -7.44 2.23 -3.00
C ILE A 65 -8.10 2.88 -1.77
N LEU A 66 -7.47 3.90 -1.18
CA LEU A 66 -8.05 4.64 -0.06
C LEU A 66 -9.40 5.26 -0.45
N VAL A 67 -9.45 5.96 -1.58
CA VAL A 67 -10.67 6.61 -2.07
C VAL A 67 -11.77 5.58 -2.30
N VAL A 68 -11.49 4.51 -3.04
CA VAL A 68 -12.47 3.45 -3.32
C VAL A 68 -12.98 2.85 -2.02
N ARG A 69 -12.08 2.54 -1.07
CA ARG A 69 -12.45 1.97 0.22
C ARG A 69 -13.31 2.92 1.04
N THR A 70 -12.95 4.20 1.12
CA THR A 70 -13.73 5.21 1.83
C THR A 70 -15.12 5.37 1.22
N VAL A 71 -15.22 5.41 -0.12
CA VAL A 71 -16.52 5.46 -0.82
C VAL A 71 -17.35 4.22 -0.49
N VAL A 72 -16.76 3.03 -0.52
CA VAL A 72 -17.45 1.77 -0.18
C VAL A 72 -17.90 1.77 1.30
N GLY A 73 -17.05 2.20 2.24
CA GLY A 73 -17.38 2.24 3.67
C GLY A 73 -18.47 3.26 4.04
N ILE A 74 -18.55 4.36 3.28
CA ILE A 74 -19.62 5.35 3.43
C ILE A 74 -20.92 4.87 2.76
N ALA A 75 -20.82 4.24 1.59
CA ALA A 75 -21.97 3.76 0.85
C ALA A 75 -22.62 2.53 1.48
N ILE A 76 -21.82 1.62 2.05
CA ILE A 76 -22.26 0.33 2.60
C ILE A 76 -21.99 0.34 4.11
N GLY A 77 -22.96 0.76 4.90
CA GLY A 77 -22.91 0.44 6.33
C GLY A 77 -23.93 1.13 7.22
N VAL A 78 -23.77 0.90 8.52
CA VAL A 78 -24.65 1.39 9.59
C VAL A 78 -24.50 2.91 9.81
N PRO A 79 -25.58 3.70 9.77
CA PRO A 79 -25.52 5.14 10.03
C PRO A 79 -24.95 5.41 11.42
N ILE A 80 -23.89 6.22 11.49
CA ILE A 80 -23.35 6.72 12.75
C ILE A 80 -23.99 8.09 12.99
N PRO A 81 -24.73 8.28 14.09
CA PRO A 81 -25.33 9.57 14.41
C PRO A 81 -24.22 10.61 14.63
N GLY A 82 -24.42 11.82 14.10
CA GLY A 82 -23.40 12.85 14.13
C GLY A 82 -23.69 13.99 13.16
N THR A 83 -22.63 14.66 12.70
CA THR A 83 -22.73 15.84 11.84
C THR A 83 -23.00 15.44 10.39
N GLU A 84 -24.20 15.75 9.88
CA GLU A 84 -24.57 15.44 8.50
C GLU A 84 -23.81 16.32 7.49
N LEU A 85 -23.12 15.70 6.53
CA LEU A 85 -22.46 16.39 5.43
C LEU A 85 -23.36 16.43 4.18
N PHE A 86 -23.81 15.26 3.75
CA PHE A 86 -24.68 15.09 2.58
C PHE A 86 -25.45 13.78 2.66
N ARG A 87 -26.52 13.65 1.87
CA ARG A 87 -27.38 12.46 1.86
C ARG A 87 -27.35 11.79 0.50
N LEU A 88 -26.97 10.52 0.49
CA LEU A 88 -27.04 9.64 -0.67
C LEU A 88 -28.45 9.04 -0.80
N PRO A 89 -28.96 8.84 -2.03
CA PRO A 89 -30.25 8.17 -2.23
C PRO A 89 -30.19 6.77 -1.64
N VAL A 90 -31.19 6.43 -0.83
CA VAL A 90 -31.28 5.14 -0.17
C VAL A 90 -31.89 4.15 -1.15
N PHE A 91 -31.17 3.06 -1.43
CA PHE A 91 -31.72 1.98 -2.23
C PHE A 91 -32.50 1.00 -1.34
N PRO A 92 -33.77 0.67 -1.69
CA PRO A 92 -34.52 -0.35 -0.98
C PRO A 92 -33.86 -1.71 -1.23
N LEU A 93 -33.39 -2.34 -0.16
CA LEU A 93 -32.75 -3.65 -0.23
C LEU A 93 -33.80 -4.76 -0.10
N PRO A 94 -33.62 -5.89 -0.79
CA PRO A 94 -34.49 -7.05 -0.67
C PRO A 94 -34.55 -7.60 0.77
N SER A 95 -35.66 -8.25 1.12
CA SER A 95 -35.92 -8.81 2.46
C SER A 95 -34.91 -9.86 2.93
N TRP A 96 -34.12 -10.44 2.03
CA TRP A 96 -33.04 -11.40 2.36
C TRP A 96 -31.75 -10.73 2.85
N MET A 97 -31.63 -9.40 2.75
CA MET A 97 -30.48 -8.62 3.19
C MET A 97 -30.81 -7.63 4.33
N PRO A 98 -31.46 -8.07 5.43
CA PRO A 98 -31.78 -7.19 6.55
C PRO A 98 -30.50 -6.82 7.30
N GLY A 99 -30.26 -5.52 7.52
CA GLY A 99 -29.16 -5.00 8.34
C GLY A 99 -28.07 -4.25 7.57
N ILE A 100 -28.00 -4.40 6.25
CA ILE A 100 -27.14 -3.56 5.40
C ILE A 100 -28.02 -2.43 4.85
N ARG A 101 -27.48 -1.22 4.75
CA ARG A 101 -28.10 -0.10 4.04
C ARG A 101 -27.11 0.41 3.01
N ILE A 102 -27.58 0.55 1.78
CA ILE A 102 -26.82 1.20 0.71
C ILE A 102 -27.30 2.66 0.62
N GLY A 103 -26.39 3.59 0.86
CA GLY A 103 -26.65 5.03 0.90
C GLY A 103 -27.21 5.53 2.24
N GLY A 104 -27.86 6.69 2.21
CA GLY A 104 -28.34 7.39 3.40
C GLY A 104 -27.49 8.59 3.80
N VAL A 105 -27.59 9.01 5.06
CA VAL A 105 -26.85 10.17 5.58
C VAL A 105 -25.37 9.83 5.70
N VAL A 106 -24.53 10.65 5.07
CA VAL A 106 -23.08 10.61 5.21
C VAL A 106 -22.72 11.61 6.29
N THR A 107 -22.27 11.09 7.43
CA THR A 107 -21.84 11.88 8.57
C THR A 107 -20.32 12.04 8.59
N TRP A 108 -19.84 13.12 9.21
CA TRP A 108 -18.41 13.39 9.36
C TRP A 108 -17.69 12.26 10.10
N GLU A 109 -18.31 11.77 11.17
CA GLU A 109 -17.81 10.70 12.02
C GLU A 109 -17.60 9.42 11.21
N ARG A 110 -18.52 9.11 10.31
CA ARG A 110 -18.43 7.94 9.43
C ARG A 110 -17.33 8.08 8.38
N LEU A 111 -17.19 9.27 7.80
CA LEU A 111 -16.15 9.58 6.84
C LEU A 111 -14.76 9.44 7.50
N SER A 112 -14.58 10.02 8.69
CA SER A 112 -13.31 9.93 9.42
C SER A 112 -12.97 8.49 9.79
N THR A 113 -13.92 7.72 10.36
CA THR A 113 -13.66 6.32 10.72
C THR A 113 -13.31 5.47 9.49
N SER A 114 -14.05 5.63 8.39
CA SER A 114 -13.77 4.89 7.14
C SER A 114 -12.38 5.23 6.56
N LEU A 115 -11.94 6.47 6.73
CA LEU A 115 -10.63 6.93 6.26
C LEU A 115 -9.50 6.38 7.16
N GLU A 116 -9.69 6.40 8.47
CA GLU A 116 -8.73 5.89 9.47
C GLU A 116 -8.51 4.39 9.30
N GLU A 117 -9.60 3.62 9.23
CA GLU A 117 -9.53 2.20 8.93
C GLU A 117 -8.81 1.98 7.59
N GLY A 118 -9.15 2.83 6.60
CA GLY A 118 -8.56 2.96 5.26
C GLY A 118 -7.04 3.01 5.25
N LEU A 119 -6.52 3.81 6.17
CA LEU A 119 -5.15 4.28 6.22
C LEU A 119 -4.15 3.14 6.47
N LEU A 120 -4.51 2.16 7.31
CA LEU A 120 -3.63 1.03 7.65
C LEU A 120 -3.22 0.23 6.41
N ILE A 121 -4.19 -0.19 5.59
CA ILE A 121 -3.90 -0.96 4.37
C ILE A 121 -3.04 -0.13 3.40
N CYS A 122 -3.38 1.14 3.23
CA CYS A 122 -2.66 2.02 2.32
C CYS A 122 -1.22 2.26 2.79
N SER A 123 -1.00 2.44 4.09
CA SER A 123 0.33 2.63 4.67
C SER A 123 1.24 1.43 4.44
N ILE A 124 0.72 0.20 4.58
CA ILE A 124 1.45 -1.04 4.30
C ILE A 124 1.86 -1.09 2.83
N ILE A 125 0.95 -0.76 1.91
CA ILE A 125 1.25 -0.70 0.47
C ILE A 125 2.37 0.30 0.19
N VAL A 126 2.32 1.49 0.79
CA VAL A 126 3.37 2.51 0.62
C VAL A 126 4.72 2.05 1.18
N ILE A 127 4.73 1.43 2.35
CA ILE A 127 5.96 0.94 3.00
C ILE A 127 6.64 -0.16 2.17
N PHE A 128 5.88 -1.14 1.69
CA PHE A 128 6.46 -2.19 0.84
C PHE A 128 6.81 -1.67 -0.54
N GLY A 129 6.04 -0.74 -1.11
CA GLY A 129 6.41 -0.07 -2.35
C GLY A 129 7.67 0.77 -2.24
N ALA A 130 7.94 1.38 -1.08
CA ALA A 130 9.19 2.06 -0.78
C ALA A 130 10.38 1.09 -0.78
N ALA A 131 10.25 -0.05 -0.09
CA ALA A 131 11.28 -1.09 -0.10
C ALA A 131 11.57 -1.60 -1.52
N ALA A 132 10.53 -1.84 -2.32
CA ALA A 132 10.67 -2.26 -3.71
C ALA A 132 11.29 -1.18 -4.60
N SER A 133 11.04 0.10 -4.33
CA SER A 133 11.63 1.22 -5.09
C SER A 133 13.08 1.51 -4.71
N LEU A 134 13.46 1.29 -3.46
CA LEU A 134 14.83 1.49 -2.96
C LEU A 134 15.74 0.30 -3.25
N THR A 135 15.17 -0.86 -3.56
CA THR A 135 15.92 -2.09 -3.80
C THR A 135 15.77 -2.53 -5.25
N SER A 136 16.87 -2.62 -6.00
CA SER A 136 16.78 -3.19 -7.36
C SER A 136 16.44 -4.70 -7.27
N PRO A 137 15.40 -5.19 -7.99
CA PRO A 137 14.97 -6.60 -7.92
C PRO A 137 16.10 -7.61 -8.18
N HIS A 138 16.97 -7.31 -9.15
CA HIS A 138 18.12 -8.15 -9.47
C HIS A 138 19.16 -8.22 -8.35
N ARG A 139 19.38 -7.15 -7.58
CA ARG A 139 20.28 -7.21 -6.43
C ARG A 139 19.67 -8.06 -5.33
N LEU A 140 18.37 -7.95 -5.07
CA LEU A 140 17.69 -8.77 -4.06
C LEU A 140 17.87 -10.28 -4.35
N LEU A 141 17.61 -10.70 -5.59
CA LEU A 141 17.73 -12.10 -6.01
C LEU A 141 19.15 -12.66 -5.87
N ARG A 142 20.19 -11.82 -5.99
CA ARG A 142 21.59 -12.24 -5.86
C ARG A 142 22.06 -12.44 -4.41
N VAL A 143 21.35 -11.92 -3.42
CA VAL A 143 21.74 -12.03 -2.00
C VAL A 143 20.87 -12.98 -1.19
N LEU A 144 20.03 -13.77 -1.86
CA LEU A 144 19.21 -14.78 -1.20
C LEU A 144 20.09 -15.89 -0.59
N PRO A 145 19.71 -16.41 0.60
CA PRO A 145 20.45 -17.50 1.26
C PRO A 145 20.59 -18.72 0.36
N VAL A 146 21.70 -19.46 0.52
CA VAL A 146 22.05 -20.64 -0.30
C VAL A 146 20.93 -21.69 -0.32
N TYR A 147 20.17 -21.83 0.77
CA TYR A 147 19.05 -22.79 0.85
C TYR A 147 17.87 -22.48 -0.09
N ILE A 148 17.74 -21.25 -0.58
CA ILE A 148 16.68 -20.80 -1.51
C ILE A 148 17.27 -20.49 -2.89
N TYR A 149 18.55 -20.80 -3.10
CA TYR A 149 19.31 -20.44 -4.30
C TYR A 149 18.75 -21.07 -5.57
N GLU A 150 18.29 -22.32 -5.50
CA GLU A 150 17.68 -23.01 -6.65
C GLU A 150 16.39 -22.33 -7.12
N LEU A 151 15.55 -21.89 -6.18
CA LEU A 151 14.33 -21.15 -6.46
C LEU A 151 14.66 -19.76 -7.02
N ALA A 152 15.68 -19.10 -6.46
CA ALA A 152 16.16 -17.81 -6.95
C ALA A 152 16.67 -17.89 -8.41
N ILE A 153 17.46 -18.92 -8.74
CA ILE A 153 17.94 -19.15 -10.11
C ILE A 153 16.76 -19.37 -11.05
N ALA A 154 15.81 -20.24 -10.69
CA ALA A 154 14.64 -20.50 -11.51
C ALA A 154 13.86 -19.21 -11.81
N VAL A 155 13.66 -18.34 -10.81
CA VAL A 155 12.99 -17.04 -10.97
C VAL A 155 13.81 -16.09 -11.84
N VAL A 156 15.13 -16.02 -11.67
CA VAL A 156 16.01 -15.17 -12.50
C VAL A 156 15.96 -15.61 -13.97
N ILE A 157 16.03 -16.92 -14.24
CA ILE A 157 15.92 -17.48 -15.59
C ILE A 157 14.54 -17.14 -16.16
N ALA A 158 13.46 -17.43 -15.44
CA ALA A 158 12.11 -17.10 -15.89
C ALA A 158 11.95 -15.62 -16.22
N THR A 159 12.41 -14.72 -15.34
CA THR A 159 12.27 -13.26 -15.52
C THR A 159 13.14 -12.72 -16.66
N SER A 160 14.30 -13.34 -16.93
CA SER A 160 15.19 -12.92 -18.03
C SER A 160 14.73 -13.45 -19.40
N VAL A 161 14.12 -14.63 -19.43
CA VAL A 161 13.57 -15.24 -20.66
C VAL A 161 12.20 -14.67 -21.02
N LEU A 162 11.42 -14.19 -20.05
CA LEU A 162 10.10 -13.59 -20.26
C LEU A 162 10.04 -12.48 -21.34
N PRO A 163 10.93 -11.46 -21.36
CA PRO A 163 10.91 -10.45 -22.41
C PRO A 163 11.24 -11.03 -23.80
N GLN A 164 12.07 -12.08 -23.87
CA GLN A 164 12.36 -12.77 -25.12
C GLN A 164 11.14 -13.54 -25.64
N LEU A 165 10.38 -14.19 -24.74
CA LEU A 165 9.14 -14.87 -25.10
C LEU A 165 8.08 -13.89 -25.62
N VAL A 166 7.88 -12.76 -24.93
CA VAL A 166 6.90 -11.73 -25.34
C VAL A 166 7.27 -11.07 -26.68
N SER A 167 8.55 -10.98 -27.01
CA SER A 167 9.00 -10.46 -28.32
C SER A 167 9.00 -11.51 -29.43
N SER A 168 8.83 -12.79 -29.10
CA SER A 168 8.79 -13.91 -30.06
C SER A 168 7.39 -14.26 -30.58
N VAL A 169 6.34 -13.67 -30.00
CA VAL A 169 4.94 -13.69 -30.48
C VAL A 169 4.59 -12.37 -31.15
#